data_AF-A0A3D2JR69-F1
#
_entry.id   AF-A0A3D2JR69-F1
#
_cell.length_a   1.000
_cell.length_b   1.000
_cell.length_c   1.000
_cell.angle_alpha   90.00
_cell.angle_beta   90.00
_cell.angle_gamma   90.00
#
_symmetry.space_group_name_H-M   'P 1'
#
loop_
_entity.id
_entity.type
_entity.pdbx_description
1 polymer ?
#
loop_
_entity_poly.entity_id
_entity_poly.type
_entity_poly.pdbx_seq_one_letter_code
_entity_poly.pdbx_strand_id
1 'polypeptide(L)'
;QTGRRTILFIDEIHRFSKSQQDALLPHVEDGTVTLIGATTENPSFEVISPLLSRTRVYTLEPLTDDDIKGIVERAISNENHGLGRDGVSLSKDAMRFLLRVANGDARSALNTLELAVESTARAEDGTISVEVETMEESVQRQSRYDRLGDMHYDTISAFIKTIRASDPDAALYYLARMIDAGEDPVFIARRLVISAAE
;
A
#
# COMPACT_ATOMS: atom_id res chain seq x y z
N GLN A 1 12.01 -19.50 -31.47
CA GLN A 1 12.09 -18.78 -30.19
C GLN A 1 13.04 -17.60 -30.36
N THR A 2 12.67 -16.39 -29.91
CA THR A 2 13.45 -15.14 -30.14
C THR A 2 14.68 -14.99 -29.21
N GLY A 3 14.99 -16.00 -28.38
CA GLY A 3 16.14 -16.00 -27.46
C GLY A 3 16.09 -14.95 -26.35
N ARG A 4 14.97 -14.22 -26.22
CA ARG A 4 14.78 -13.20 -25.19
C ARG A 4 14.22 -13.85 -23.93
N ARG A 5 14.87 -13.56 -22.81
CA ARG A 5 14.36 -13.90 -21.47
C ARG A 5 13.22 -12.94 -21.13
N THR A 6 12.14 -13.47 -20.55
CA THR A 6 10.94 -12.71 -20.18
C THR A 6 10.72 -12.81 -18.68
N ILE A 7 10.46 -11.68 -18.01
CA ILE A 7 9.98 -11.66 -16.64
C ILE A 7 8.47 -11.54 -16.69
N LEU A 8 7.77 -12.45 -16.02
CA LEU A 8 6.32 -12.37 -15.80
C LEU A 8 6.09 -11.92 -14.36
N PHE A 9 5.71 -10.66 -14.17
CA PHE A 9 5.31 -10.13 -12.87
C PHE A 9 3.81 -10.27 -12.69
N ILE A 10 3.37 -10.91 -11.60
CA ILE A 10 1.97 -11.06 -11.24
C ILE A 10 1.80 -10.45 -9.85
N ASP A 11 1.10 -9.32 -9.81
CA ASP A 11 0.68 -8.73 -8.55
C ASP A 11 -0.50 -9.48 -7.96
N GLU A 12 -0.58 -9.52 -6.63
CA GLU A 12 -1.61 -10.24 -5.88
C GLU A 12 -1.88 -11.67 -6.39
N ILE A 13 -0.81 -12.46 -6.54
CA ILE A 13 -0.88 -13.83 -7.08
C ILE A 13 -1.83 -14.75 -6.28
N HIS A 14 -2.12 -14.42 -5.01
CA HIS A 14 -3.10 -15.11 -4.19
C HIS A 14 -4.53 -15.03 -4.75
N ARG A 15 -4.84 -14.04 -5.60
CA ARG A 15 -6.15 -13.91 -6.27
C ARG A 15 -6.35 -14.93 -7.38
N PHE A 16 -5.28 -15.56 -7.87
CA PHE A 16 -5.39 -16.59 -8.89
C PHE A 16 -5.92 -17.89 -8.29
N SER A 17 -6.90 -18.50 -8.95
CA SER A 17 -7.36 -19.83 -8.62
C SER A 17 -6.23 -20.86 -8.79
N LYS A 18 -6.37 -22.03 -8.15
CA LYS A 18 -5.40 -23.12 -8.29
C LYS A 18 -5.15 -23.50 -9.75
N SER A 19 -6.19 -23.55 -10.58
CA SER A 19 -6.04 -23.88 -12.00
C SER A 19 -5.32 -22.79 -12.80
N GLN A 20 -5.51 -21.51 -12.45
CA GLN A 20 -4.75 -20.40 -13.05
C GLN A 20 -3.28 -20.45 -12.66
N GLN A 21 -2.98 -20.82 -11.41
CA GLN A 21 -1.61 -21.02 -10.94
C GLN A 21 -0.95 -22.24 -11.62
N ASP A 22 -1.66 -23.36 -11.74
CA ASP A 22 -1.17 -24.57 -12.43
C ASP A 22 -0.81 -24.28 -13.90
N ALA A 23 -1.58 -23.40 -14.57
CA ALA A 23 -1.30 -23.01 -15.96
C ALA A 23 0.05 -22.28 -16.15
N LEU A 24 0.65 -21.76 -15.07
CA LEU A 24 1.96 -21.09 -15.12
C LEU A 24 3.13 -22.09 -15.11
N LEU A 25 2.92 -23.30 -14.58
CA LEU A 25 4.00 -24.27 -14.33
C LEU A 25 4.83 -24.62 -15.58
N PRO A 26 4.23 -24.97 -16.74
CA PRO A 26 5.03 -25.38 -17.89
C PRO A 26 6.02 -24.29 -18.34
N HIS A 27 5.59 -23.03 -18.27
CA HIS A 27 6.36 -21.86 -18.69
C HIS A 27 7.46 -21.46 -17.69
N VAL A 28 7.27 -21.79 -16.42
CA VAL A 28 8.28 -21.61 -15.36
C VAL A 28 9.32 -22.72 -15.45
N GLU A 29 8.88 -23.96 -15.68
CA GLU A 29 9.73 -25.15 -15.74
C GLU A 29 10.64 -25.18 -16.97
N ASP A 30 10.11 -24.83 -18.14
CA ASP A 30 10.88 -24.79 -19.39
C ASP A 30 11.72 -23.51 -19.56
N GLY A 31 11.62 -22.58 -18.60
CA GLY A 31 12.34 -21.31 -18.58
C GLY A 31 11.84 -20.27 -19.58
N THR A 32 10.65 -20.45 -20.15
CA THR A 32 9.99 -19.45 -21.02
C THR A 32 9.82 -18.12 -20.28
N VAL A 33 9.47 -18.16 -18.99
CA VAL A 33 9.37 -16.97 -18.12
C VAL A 33 10.11 -17.14 -16.80
N THR A 34 10.68 -16.06 -16.31
CA THR A 34 11.03 -15.89 -14.89
C THR A 34 9.83 -15.28 -14.18
N LEU A 35 9.15 -16.08 -13.35
CA LEU A 35 7.99 -15.63 -12.59
C LEU A 35 8.41 -14.84 -11.35
N ILE A 36 7.82 -13.66 -11.17
CA ILE A 36 7.85 -12.88 -9.92
C ILE A 36 6.40 -12.69 -9.49
N GLY A 37 5.98 -13.36 -8.42
CA GLY A 37 4.67 -13.16 -7.81
C GLY A 37 4.79 -12.26 -6.58
N ALA A 38 3.91 -11.27 -6.47
CA ALA A 38 3.74 -10.46 -5.26
C ALA A 38 2.43 -10.84 -4.55
N THR A 39 2.43 -10.78 -3.23
CA THR A 39 1.25 -11.03 -2.39
C THR A 39 1.44 -10.40 -1.02
N THR A 40 0.35 -9.87 -0.46
CA THR A 40 0.25 -9.43 0.94
C THR A 40 -0.10 -10.58 1.89
N GLU A 41 -0.69 -11.66 1.35
CA GLU A 41 -1.08 -12.86 2.09
C GLU A 41 0.07 -13.86 2.27
N ASN A 42 -0.06 -14.76 3.25
CA ASN A 42 0.95 -15.79 3.49
C ASN A 42 1.03 -16.78 2.31
N PRO A 43 2.16 -16.85 1.59
CA PRO A 43 2.27 -17.62 0.35
C PRO A 43 2.11 -19.12 0.57
N SER A 44 2.36 -19.66 1.77
CA SER A 44 2.22 -21.10 2.03
C SER A 44 0.76 -21.60 1.99
N PHE A 45 -0.21 -20.69 2.13
CA PHE A 45 -1.64 -21.01 2.08
C PHE A 45 -2.25 -20.71 0.71
N GLU A 46 -1.84 -19.60 0.08
CA GLU A 46 -2.50 -19.09 -1.12
C GLU A 46 -1.81 -19.50 -2.43
N VAL A 47 -0.54 -19.92 -2.38
CA VAL A 47 0.20 -20.39 -3.56
C VAL A 47 0.31 -21.91 -3.55
N ILE A 48 0.03 -22.54 -4.70
CA ILE A 48 0.10 -23.99 -4.83
C ILE A 48 1.53 -24.51 -4.59
N SER A 49 1.65 -25.66 -3.92
CA SER A 49 2.95 -26.26 -3.59
C SER A 49 3.88 -26.49 -4.80
N PRO A 50 3.39 -26.87 -6.00
CA PRO A 50 4.22 -26.98 -7.19
C PRO A 50 4.93 -25.67 -7.58
N LEU A 51 4.25 -24.53 -7.52
CA LEU A 51 4.86 -23.23 -7.80
C LEU A 51 5.85 -22.85 -6.70
N LEU A 52 5.48 -23.00 -5.43
CA LEU A 52 6.37 -22.70 -4.30
C LEU A 52 7.67 -23.51 -4.34
N SER A 53 7.63 -24.76 -4.78
CA SER A 53 8.84 -25.59 -4.92
C SER A 53 9.80 -25.13 -6.02
N ARG A 54 9.35 -24.25 -6.92
CA ARG A 54 10.11 -23.70 -8.06
C ARG A 54 10.42 -22.21 -7.92
N THR A 55 9.92 -21.56 -6.87
CA THR A 55 10.15 -20.15 -6.59
C THR A 55 10.97 -19.98 -5.32
N ARG A 56 11.57 -18.80 -5.15
CA ARG A 56 12.18 -18.37 -3.90
C ARG A 56 11.22 -17.40 -3.23
N VAL A 57 10.92 -17.65 -1.97
CA VAL A 57 10.06 -16.76 -1.16
C VAL A 57 10.94 -15.75 -0.45
N TYR A 58 10.61 -14.47 -0.62
CA TYR A 58 11.24 -13.36 0.07
C TYR A 58 10.17 -12.61 0.85
N THR A 59 10.38 -12.42 2.15
CA THR A 59 9.53 -11.56 2.97
C THR A 59 10.05 -10.14 2.90
N LEU A 60 9.19 -9.20 2.54
CA LEU A 60 9.48 -7.77 2.60
C LEU A 60 8.89 -7.21 3.90
N GLU A 61 9.64 -6.33 4.55
CA GLU A 61 9.21 -5.62 5.74
C GLU A 61 8.73 -4.21 5.35
N PRO A 62 7.79 -3.62 6.10
CA PRO A 62 7.45 -2.22 5.94
C PRO A 62 8.70 -1.32 6.04
N LEU A 63 8.70 -0.24 5.28
CA LEU A 63 9.83 0.70 5.26
C LEU A 63 9.90 1.47 6.58
N THR A 64 11.12 1.87 6.97
CA THR A 64 11.30 2.76 8.11
C THR A 64 10.96 4.21 7.73
N ASP A 65 10.71 5.05 8.74
CA ASP A 65 10.46 6.49 8.52
C ASP A 65 11.63 7.16 7.76
N ASP A 66 12.87 6.74 8.01
CA ASP A 66 14.05 7.26 7.31
C ASP A 66 14.09 6.82 5.84
N ASP A 67 13.67 5.58 5.54
CA ASP A 67 13.56 5.10 4.16
C ASP A 67 12.48 5.87 3.39
N ILE A 68 11.30 6.06 3.99
CA ILE A 68 10.19 6.83 3.40
C ILE A 68 10.63 8.27 3.18
N LYS A 69 11.28 8.90 4.16
CA LYS A 69 11.81 10.25 4.03
C LYS A 69 12.77 10.35 2.85
N GLY A 70 13.70 9.40 2.71
CA GLY A 70 14.63 9.36 1.56
C GLY A 70 13.91 9.19 0.22
N ILE A 71 12.82 8.43 0.17
CA ILE A 71 11.97 8.32 -1.03
C ILE A 71 11.31 9.65 -1.36
N VAL A 72 10.73 10.33 -0.38
CA VAL A 72 10.05 11.62 -0.55
C VAL A 72 11.04 12.71 -1.00
N GLU A 73 12.18 12.83 -0.35
CA GLU A 73 13.22 13.81 -0.72
C GLU A 73 13.75 13.57 -2.13
N ARG A 74 13.88 12.30 -2.55
CA ARG A 74 14.23 11.95 -3.92
C ARG A 74 13.13 12.29 -4.91
N ALA A 75 11.86 12.10 -4.56
CA ALA A 75 10.74 12.49 -5.42
C ALA A 75 10.69 14.01 -5.60
N ILE A 76 10.95 14.78 -4.55
CA ILE A 76 10.99 16.25 -4.59
C ILE A 76 12.14 16.77 -5.46
N SER A 77 13.32 16.15 -5.37
CA SER A 77 14.53 16.64 -6.06
C SER A 77 14.72 16.12 -7.49
N ASN A 78 14.00 15.08 -7.91
CA ASN A 78 14.20 14.48 -9.23
C ASN A 78 13.50 15.28 -10.34
N GLU A 79 14.27 15.82 -11.29
CA GLU A 79 13.75 16.65 -12.39
C GLU A 79 13.07 15.86 -13.53
N ASN A 80 13.34 14.56 -13.65
CA ASN A 80 12.89 13.75 -14.80
C ASN A 80 11.66 12.88 -14.46
N HIS A 81 11.60 12.40 -13.22
CA HIS A 81 10.59 11.45 -12.75
C HIS A 81 10.00 11.87 -11.39
N GLY A 82 10.08 13.16 -11.06
CA GLY A 82 9.60 13.72 -9.81
C GLY A 82 9.26 15.21 -9.96
N LEU A 83 9.29 15.91 -8.83
CA LEU A 83 8.82 17.29 -8.67
C LEU A 83 9.95 18.32 -8.73
N GLY A 84 11.15 17.93 -9.18
CA GLY A 84 12.34 18.78 -9.17
C GLY A 84 12.20 20.07 -9.99
N ARG A 85 11.29 20.08 -10.97
CA ARG A 85 11.00 21.26 -11.81
C ARG A 85 9.99 22.22 -11.19
N ASP A 86 9.26 21.78 -10.18
CA ASP A 86 8.16 22.53 -9.58
C ASP A 86 8.58 23.33 -8.34
N GLY A 87 9.86 23.23 -7.94
CA GLY A 87 10.38 23.95 -6.78
C GLY A 87 9.62 23.61 -5.49
N VAL A 88 9.23 22.33 -5.34
CA VAL A 88 8.43 21.87 -4.21
C VAL A 88 9.27 21.86 -2.94
N SER A 89 8.71 22.38 -1.86
CA SER A 89 9.26 22.27 -0.51
C SER A 89 8.17 21.84 0.46
N LEU A 90 8.55 21.06 1.47
CA LEU A 90 7.67 20.64 2.56
C LEU A 90 8.17 21.28 3.85
N SER A 91 7.26 21.82 4.65
CA SER A 91 7.61 22.17 6.01
C SER A 91 7.96 20.92 6.84
N LYS A 92 8.73 21.12 7.92
CA LYS A 92 9.12 20.00 8.80
C LYS A 92 7.92 19.27 9.38
N ASP A 93 6.83 19.99 9.59
CA ASP A 93 5.60 19.45 10.17
C ASP A 93 4.83 18.65 9.13
N ALA A 94 4.76 19.13 7.88
CA ALA A 94 4.21 18.38 6.75
C ALA A 94 4.96 17.06 6.53
N MET A 95 6.30 17.07 6.55
CA MET A 95 7.11 15.85 6.43
C MET A 95 6.82 14.88 7.58
N ARG A 96 6.85 15.34 8.84
CA ARG A 96 6.56 14.47 10.01
C ARG A 96 5.16 13.88 9.94
N PHE A 97 4.18 14.66 9.51
CA PHE A 97 2.81 14.20 9.31
C PHE A 97 2.74 13.11 8.24
N LEU A 98 3.38 13.35 7.08
CA LEU A 98 3.42 12.40 5.97
C LEU A 98 4.01 11.06 6.38
N LEU A 99 5.16 11.06 7.08
CA LEU A 99 5.80 9.82 7.55
C LEU A 99 4.88 9.00 8.45
N ARG A 100 4.18 9.67 9.38
CA ARG A 100 3.23 9.03 10.30
C ARG A 100 2.04 8.40 9.57
N VAL A 101 1.53 9.07 8.53
CA VAL A 101 0.38 8.55 7.76
C VAL A 101 0.81 7.45 6.79
N ALA A 102 2.00 7.57 6.19
CA ALA A 102 2.54 6.56 5.30
C ALA A 102 2.75 5.20 5.99
N ASN A 103 3.14 5.21 7.27
CA ASN A 103 3.26 4.01 8.10
C ASN A 103 4.04 2.86 7.42
N GLY A 104 5.13 3.23 6.74
CA GLY A 104 6.00 2.30 6.01
C GLY A 104 5.57 1.95 4.58
N ASP A 105 4.48 2.52 4.06
CA ASP A 105 4.04 2.41 2.66
C ASP A 105 4.51 3.62 1.83
N ALA A 106 5.49 3.37 0.94
CA ALA A 106 6.01 4.39 0.02
C ALA A 106 5.00 4.85 -1.03
N ARG A 107 4.11 3.97 -1.50
CA ARG A 107 3.07 4.33 -2.48
C ARG A 107 2.08 5.28 -1.85
N SER A 108 1.65 5.00 -0.61
CA SER A 108 0.81 5.91 0.17
C SER A 108 1.48 7.27 0.34
N ALA A 109 2.76 7.31 0.78
CA ALA A 109 3.52 8.54 0.94
C ALA A 109 3.61 9.38 -0.34
N LEU A 110 3.90 8.75 -1.48
CA LEU A 110 4.04 9.44 -2.76
C LEU A 110 2.69 9.96 -3.27
N ASN A 111 1.62 9.19 -3.13
CA ASN A 111 0.27 9.62 -3.52
C ASN A 111 -0.21 10.80 -2.66
N THR A 112 0.01 10.75 -1.34
CA THR A 112 -0.34 11.87 -0.45
C THR A 112 0.46 13.13 -0.81
N LEU A 113 1.76 12.98 -1.08
CA LEU A 113 2.63 14.09 -1.51
C LEU A 113 2.11 14.71 -2.81
N GLU A 114 1.80 13.90 -3.82
CA GLU A 114 1.29 14.35 -5.12
C GLU A 114 -0.01 15.14 -4.94
N LEU A 115 -0.98 14.59 -4.20
CA LEU A 115 -2.25 15.26 -3.93
C LEU A 115 -2.07 16.59 -3.18
N ALA A 116 -1.12 16.65 -2.24
CA ALA A 116 -0.81 17.87 -1.51
C ALA A 116 -0.24 18.94 -2.44
N VAL A 117 0.71 18.57 -3.29
CA VAL A 117 1.33 19.48 -4.26
C VAL A 117 0.30 19.99 -5.27
N GLU A 118 -0.57 19.13 -5.79
CA GLU A 118 -1.66 19.53 -6.70
C GLU A 118 -2.70 20.43 -6.03
N SER A 119 -2.89 20.28 -4.71
CA SER A 119 -3.83 21.09 -3.92
C SER A 119 -3.25 22.41 -3.44
N THR A 120 -1.92 22.60 -3.52
CA THR A 120 -1.24 23.83 -3.12
C THR A 120 -1.11 24.78 -4.30
N ALA A 121 -1.55 26.04 -4.11
CA ALA A 121 -1.35 27.08 -5.11
C ALA A 121 0.13 27.45 -5.25
N ARG A 122 0.59 27.65 -6.49
CA ARG A 122 1.94 28.17 -6.76
C ARG A 122 2.07 29.61 -6.26
N ALA A 123 3.21 29.91 -5.64
CA ALA A 123 3.59 31.26 -5.29
C ALA A 123 3.96 32.09 -6.54
N GLU A 124 4.12 33.41 -6.38
CA GLU A 124 4.47 34.31 -7.49
C GLU A 124 5.82 33.98 -8.14
N ASP A 125 6.74 33.38 -7.39
CA ASP A 125 8.05 32.90 -7.87
C ASP A 125 7.99 31.51 -8.54
N GLY A 126 6.79 30.92 -8.64
CA GLY A 126 6.55 29.62 -9.26
C GLY A 126 6.77 28.42 -8.35
N THR A 127 7.19 28.63 -7.09
CA THR A 127 7.44 27.56 -6.11
C THR A 127 6.16 27.05 -5.45
N ILE A 128 6.23 25.86 -4.87
CA ILE A 128 5.14 25.23 -4.12
C ILE A 128 5.65 24.90 -2.71
N SER A 129 5.03 25.51 -1.70
CA SER A 129 5.36 25.26 -0.29
C SER A 129 4.20 24.54 0.37
N VAL A 130 4.38 23.26 0.67
CA VAL A 130 3.36 22.40 1.28
C VAL A 130 3.49 22.48 2.80
N GLU A 131 2.46 23.01 3.45
CA GLU A 131 2.32 23.06 4.90
C GLU A 131 1.51 21.88 5.44
N VAL A 132 1.55 21.70 6.76
CA VAL A 132 0.95 20.54 7.43
C VAL A 132 -0.56 20.47 7.22
N GLU A 133 -1.25 21.62 7.18
CA GLU A 133 -2.69 21.69 6.97
C GLU A 133 -3.09 21.18 5.58
N THR A 134 -2.32 21.53 4.54
CA THR A 134 -2.57 21.02 3.19
C THR A 134 -2.29 19.52 3.10
N MET A 135 -1.28 19.02 3.82
CA MET A 135 -1.00 17.59 3.90
C MET A 135 -2.15 16.84 4.59
N GLU A 136 -2.68 17.39 5.69
CA GLU A 136 -3.84 16.84 6.41
C GLU A 136 -5.09 16.76 5.52
N GLU A 137 -5.40 17.84 4.79
CA GLU A 137 -6.52 17.84 3.84
C GLU A 137 -6.34 16.80 2.73
N SER A 138 -5.11 16.62 2.26
CA SER A 138 -4.79 15.70 1.17
C SER A 138 -5.05 14.24 1.56
N VAL A 139 -4.72 13.86 2.79
CA VAL A 139 -5.06 12.53 3.33
C VAL A 139 -6.56 12.31 3.43
N GLN A 140 -7.32 13.34 3.84
CA GLN A 140 -8.79 13.24 3.88
C GLN A 140 -9.40 13.07 2.48
N ARG A 141 -8.82 13.75 1.47
CA ARG A 141 -9.25 13.60 0.07
C ARG A 141 -8.85 12.23 -0.49
N GLN A 142 -7.62 11.78 -0.25
CA GLN A 142 -7.14 10.46 -0.62
C GLN A 142 -8.06 9.37 -0.05
N SER A 143 -8.41 9.45 1.24
CA SER A 143 -9.33 8.51 1.90
C SER A 143 -10.72 8.45 1.25
N ARG A 144 -11.17 9.51 0.57
CA ARG A 144 -12.43 9.52 -0.19
C ARG A 144 -12.28 8.90 -1.57
N TYR A 145 -11.14 9.07 -2.22
CA TYR A 145 -10.82 8.46 -3.51
C TYR A 145 -10.48 6.97 -3.38
N ASP A 146 -9.79 6.58 -2.32
CA ASP A 146 -9.33 5.23 -2.00
C ASP A 146 -10.43 4.34 -1.38
N ARG A 147 -11.68 4.81 -1.39
CA ARG A 147 -12.87 3.99 -1.14
C ARG A 147 -13.07 2.86 -2.17
N LEU A 148 -12.13 2.70 -3.11
CA LEU A 148 -12.15 1.69 -4.17
C LEU A 148 -11.01 0.64 -4.07
N GLY A 149 -10.02 0.77 -3.17
CA GLY A 149 -8.80 -0.04 -3.29
C GLY A 149 -8.09 -0.48 -2.01
N ASP A 150 -7.62 0.44 -1.15
CA ASP A 150 -6.55 0.10 -0.18
C ASP A 150 -6.83 0.41 1.30
N MET A 151 -7.95 1.06 1.64
CA MET A 151 -8.33 1.42 3.03
C MET A 151 -8.75 0.23 3.92
N HIS A 152 -8.79 -0.98 3.36
CA HIS A 152 -9.28 -2.20 3.99
C HIS A 152 -8.42 -2.62 5.20
N TYR A 153 -7.08 -2.60 5.05
CA TYR A 153 -6.15 -3.11 6.06
C TYR A 153 -5.96 -2.16 7.25
N ASP A 154 -5.91 -0.85 7.03
CA ASP A 154 -5.74 0.11 8.12
C ASP A 154 -6.99 0.19 9.00
N THR A 155 -8.17 0.15 8.39
CA THR A 155 -9.45 0.22 9.11
C THR A 155 -9.66 -1.03 9.96
N ILE A 156 -9.38 -2.23 9.42
CA ILE A 156 -9.51 -3.48 10.19
C ILE A 156 -8.43 -3.60 11.27
N SER A 157 -7.22 -3.08 11.04
CA SER A 157 -6.16 -3.05 12.05
C SER A 157 -6.51 -2.12 13.21
N ALA A 158 -7.05 -0.93 12.91
CA ALA A 158 -7.57 0.00 13.92
C ALA A 158 -8.73 -0.62 14.71
N PHE A 159 -9.66 -1.30 14.03
CA PHE A 159 -10.76 -2.04 14.66
C PHE A 159 -10.26 -3.05 15.70
N ILE A 160 -9.33 -3.94 15.34
CA ILE A 160 -8.78 -4.94 16.27
C ILE A 160 -8.01 -4.29 17.42
N LYS A 161 -7.24 -3.20 17.16
CA LYS A 161 -6.53 -2.45 18.21
C LYS A 161 -7.50 -1.84 19.23
N THR A 162 -8.61 -1.27 18.77
CA THR A 162 -9.63 -0.69 19.67
C THR A 162 -10.34 -1.74 20.51
N ILE A 163 -10.63 -2.92 19.95
CA ILE A 163 -11.15 -4.07 20.71
C ILE A 163 -10.14 -4.48 21.79
N ARG A 164 -8.86 -4.62 21.45
CA ARG A 164 -7.80 -4.99 22.41
C ARG A 164 -7.60 -3.93 23.49
N ALA A 165 -7.82 -2.66 23.16
CA ALA A 165 -7.80 -1.55 24.11
C ALA A 165 -9.08 -1.43 24.96
N SER A 166 -10.08 -2.29 24.75
CA SER A 166 -11.38 -2.24 25.42
C SER A 166 -12.12 -0.90 25.23
N ASP A 167 -12.00 -0.29 24.05
CA ASP A 167 -12.73 0.91 23.66
C ASP A 167 -13.91 0.55 22.73
N PRO A 168 -15.13 0.33 23.27
CA PRO A 168 -16.27 -0.14 22.49
C PRO A 168 -16.80 0.92 21.52
N ASP A 169 -16.70 2.21 21.86
CA ASP A 169 -17.19 3.29 21.00
C ASP A 169 -16.32 3.42 19.74
N ALA A 170 -15.00 3.38 19.91
CA ALA A 170 -14.07 3.39 18.79
C ALA A 170 -14.19 2.10 17.95
N ALA A 171 -14.37 0.93 18.59
CA ALA A 171 -14.59 -0.32 17.87
C ALA A 171 -15.86 -0.28 17.00
N LEU A 172 -16.96 0.25 17.53
CA LEU A 172 -18.20 0.45 16.76
C LEU A 172 -18.02 1.46 15.63
N TYR A 173 -17.25 2.52 15.84
CA TYR A 173 -16.94 3.50 14.80
C TYR A 173 -16.20 2.86 13.61
N TYR A 174 -15.13 2.10 13.87
CA TYR A 174 -14.38 1.44 12.79
C TYR A 174 -15.20 0.33 12.11
N LEU A 175 -16.01 -0.41 12.86
CA LEU A 175 -16.95 -1.38 12.30
C LEU A 175 -17.96 -0.72 11.34
N ALA A 176 -18.59 0.38 11.77
CA ALA A 176 -19.54 1.11 10.94
C ALA A 176 -18.89 1.66 9.67
N ARG A 177 -17.63 2.16 9.76
CA ARG A 177 -16.86 2.60 8.59
C ARG A 177 -16.60 1.47 7.60
N MET A 178 -16.25 0.26 8.08
CA MET A 178 -16.03 -0.89 7.19
C MET A 178 -17.33 -1.30 6.48
N ILE A 179 -18.45 -1.33 7.21
CA ILE A 179 -19.76 -1.66 6.61
C ILE A 179 -20.18 -0.60 5.57
N ASP A 180 -20.05 0.68 5.89
CA ASP A 180 -20.37 1.78 4.96
C ASP A 180 -19.46 1.79 3.72
N ALA A 181 -18.21 1.35 3.87
CA ALA A 181 -17.27 1.19 2.77
C ALA A 181 -17.51 -0.08 1.92
N GLY A 182 -18.46 -0.95 2.29
CA GLY A 182 -18.80 -2.15 1.53
C GLY A 182 -17.84 -3.33 1.74
N GLU A 183 -17.11 -3.35 2.86
CA GLU A 183 -16.25 -4.47 3.25
C GLU A 183 -17.02 -5.79 3.33
N ASP A 184 -16.40 -6.90 2.93
CA ASP A 184 -17.01 -8.23 3.03
C ASP A 184 -17.27 -8.59 4.51
N PRO A 185 -18.52 -8.81 4.94
CA PRO A 185 -18.83 -9.21 6.31
C PRO A 185 -18.10 -10.50 6.75
N VAL A 186 -17.82 -11.42 5.82
CA VAL A 186 -17.08 -12.66 6.12
C VAL A 186 -15.63 -12.35 6.49
N PHE A 187 -15.01 -11.35 5.86
CA PHE A 187 -13.67 -10.89 6.21
C PHE A 187 -13.63 -10.27 7.61
N ILE A 188 -14.56 -9.37 7.93
CA ILE A 188 -14.69 -8.76 9.27
C ILE A 188 -14.86 -9.84 10.34
N ALA A 189 -15.77 -10.81 10.10
CA ALA A 189 -16.03 -11.90 11.03
C ALA A 189 -14.79 -12.77 11.27
N ARG A 190 -14.02 -13.10 10.22
CA ARG A 190 -12.79 -13.88 10.35
C ARG A 190 -11.76 -13.18 11.24
N ARG A 191 -11.58 -11.88 11.08
CA ARG A 191 -10.64 -11.07 11.87
C ARG A 191 -11.08 -10.97 13.34
N LEU A 192 -12.39 -10.90 13.59
CA LEU A 192 -12.95 -10.95 14.94
C LEU A 192 -12.67 -12.30 15.62
N VAL A 193 -12.83 -13.42 14.91
CA VAL A 193 -12.54 -14.76 15.43
C VAL A 193 -11.06 -14.93 15.78
N ILE A 194 -10.16 -14.44 14.91
CA ILE A 194 -8.71 -14.44 15.20
C ILE A 194 -8.43 -13.65 16.47
N SER A 195 -8.95 -12.42 16.58
CA SER A 195 -8.75 -11.58 17.76
C SER A 195 -9.30 -12.18 19.06
N ALA A 196 -10.31 -13.05 18.99
CA ALA A 196 -10.85 -13.74 20.16
C ALA A 196 -10.00 -14.95 20.59
N ALA A 197 -9.13 -15.45 19.71
CA ALA A 197 -8.26 -16.59 19.94
C ALA A 197 -6.80 -16.19 20.25
N GLU A 198 -6.45 -14.91 20.06
CA GLU A 198 -5.19 -14.28 20.49
C GLU A 198 -5.19 -13.94 21.99
#